data_AF-A0AAI8C9I4-F1
#
_entry.id   AF-A0AAI8C9I4-F1
#
_cell.length_a   1.000
_cell.length_b   1.000
_cell.length_c   1.000
_cell.angle_alpha   90.00
_cell.angle_beta   90.00
_cell.angle_gamma   90.00
#
_symmetry.space_group_name_H-M   'P 1'
#
loop_
_entity.id
_entity.type
_entity.pdbx_description
1 polymer ?
#
loop_
_entity_poly.entity_id
_entity_poly.type
_entity_poly.pdbx_seq_one_letter_code
_entity_poly.pdbx_strand_id
1 'polypeptide(L)'
;MHKAKDVWPKKWQQVIVLYDDGEYSVCWGMYEKNPRTMGKRWNDNFPRQGASPTWYIEYPLFVEATIITLINGYEIEEKNGTITPENKNYLDNCRNALKEIEAAK
;
A
#
# COMPACT_ATOMS: atom_id res chain seq x y z
N MET A 1 -6.29 16.89 -4.54
CA MET A 1 -6.23 15.42 -4.49
C MET A 1 -5.45 15.06 -3.22
N HIS A 2 -5.99 14.20 -2.36
CA HIS A 2 -5.31 13.83 -1.11
C HIS A 2 -4.35 12.67 -1.43
N LYS A 3 -3.07 12.79 -1.08
CA LYS A 3 -2.12 11.68 -1.24
C LYS A 3 -2.41 10.59 -0.20
N ALA A 4 -1.84 9.39 -0.36
CA ALA A 4 -2.00 8.29 0.59
C ALA A 4 -1.73 8.72 2.03
N LYS A 5 -0.65 9.48 2.22
CA LYS A 5 -0.20 9.98 3.53
C LYS A 5 -1.18 10.92 4.24
N ASP A 6 -2.13 11.49 3.50
CA ASP A 6 -3.08 12.47 4.03
C ASP A 6 -4.40 11.80 4.47
N VAL A 7 -4.58 10.50 4.22
CA VAL A 7 -5.82 9.76 4.47
C VAL A 7 -5.57 8.52 5.31
N TRP A 8 -5.57 8.71 6.63
CA TRP A 8 -5.54 7.61 7.60
C TRP A 8 -6.79 7.63 8.47
N PRO A 9 -7.86 6.90 8.08
CA PRO A 9 -9.00 6.73 8.96
C PRO A 9 -8.53 6.15 10.29
N LYS A 10 -9.09 6.61 11.43
CA LYS A 10 -8.71 6.19 12.81
C LYS A 10 -8.67 4.67 13.03
N LYS A 11 -9.32 3.91 12.15
CA LYS A 11 -9.38 2.45 12.15
C LYS A 11 -8.08 1.79 11.72
N TRP A 12 -7.19 2.51 11.06
CA TRP A 12 -5.90 2.03 10.59
C TRP A 12 -4.77 2.39 11.57
N GLN A 13 -3.87 1.44 11.79
CA GLN A 13 -2.69 1.61 12.64
C GLN A 13 -1.47 0.97 11.98
N GLN A 14 -0.27 1.43 12.35
CA GLN A 14 1.01 0.91 11.84
C GLN A 14 1.05 0.83 10.31
N VAL A 15 0.57 1.89 9.66
CA VAL A 15 0.40 1.90 8.21
C VAL A 15 1.68 2.34 7.52
N ILE A 16 2.06 1.59 6.49
CA ILE A 16 3.10 1.96 5.54
C ILE A 16 2.48 2.04 4.14
N VAL A 17 2.99 2.95 3.31
CA VAL A 17 2.58 3.06 1.91
C VAL A 17 3.45 2.12 1.08
N LEU A 18 2.80 1.31 0.26
CA LEU A 18 3.45 0.40 -0.70
C LEU A 18 3.51 1.00 -2.10
N TYR A 19 2.58 1.90 -2.43
CA TYR A 19 2.48 2.56 -3.72
C TYR A 19 1.63 3.82 -3.63
N ASP A 20 2.05 4.87 -4.31
CA ASP A 20 1.26 6.09 -4.55
C ASP A 20 1.79 6.81 -5.79
N ASP A 21 0.98 6.92 -6.85
CA ASP A 21 1.31 7.68 -8.07
C ASP A 21 0.57 9.03 -8.14
N GLY A 22 -0.15 9.39 -7.07
CA GLY A 22 -1.01 10.56 -7.02
C GLY A 22 -2.46 10.30 -7.46
N GLU A 23 -2.73 9.26 -8.25
CA GLU A 23 -4.09 8.85 -8.65
C GLU A 23 -4.59 7.65 -7.84
N TYR A 24 -3.72 6.71 -7.52
CA TYR A 24 -4.01 5.46 -6.86
C TYR A 24 -2.99 5.18 -5.77
N SER A 25 -3.42 4.49 -4.71
CA SER A 25 -2.53 4.17 -3.60
C SER A 25 -2.80 2.80 -3.01
N VAL A 26 -1.72 2.18 -2.53
CA VAL A 26 -1.72 0.90 -1.82
C VAL A 26 -1.01 1.08 -0.49
N CYS A 27 -1.60 0.57 0.58
CA CYS A 27 -1.01 0.56 1.91
C CYS A 27 -1.04 -0.82 2.55
N TRP A 28 -0.21 -0.99 3.58
CA TRP A 28 -0.12 -2.19 4.40
C TRP A 28 -0.15 -1.78 5.86
N GLY A 29 -1.06 -2.34 6.66
CA GLY A 29 -1.36 -1.84 8.00
C GLY A 29 -2.29 -2.76 8.79
N MET A 30 -2.57 -2.42 10.03
CA MET A 30 -3.60 -3.08 10.83
C MET A 30 -4.93 -2.32 10.69
N TYR A 31 -6.01 -3.03 10.37
CA TYR A 31 -7.37 -2.47 10.30
C TYR A 31 -8.24 -3.02 11.43
N GLU A 32 -8.82 -2.14 12.26
CA GLU A 32 -9.70 -2.50 13.39
C GLU A 32 -9.13 -3.57 14.35
N LYS A 33 -7.81 -3.52 14.62
CA LYS A 33 -7.07 -4.47 15.47
C LYS A 33 -6.99 -5.90 14.93
N ASN A 34 -7.32 -6.12 13.66
CA ASN A 34 -7.13 -7.39 12.98
C ASN A 34 -5.67 -7.57 12.53
N PRO A 35 -5.29 -8.75 12.01
CA PRO A 35 -3.99 -8.99 11.40
C PRO A 35 -3.66 -7.93 10.32
N ARG A 36 -2.37 -7.82 10.00
CA ARG A 36 -1.88 -6.95 8.92
C ARG A 36 -2.64 -7.26 7.62
N THR A 37 -3.10 -6.21 6.95
CA THR A 37 -3.90 -6.30 5.74
C THR A 37 -3.54 -5.17 4.76
N MET A 38 -3.97 -5.35 3.51
CA MET A 38 -3.72 -4.41 2.42
C MET A 38 -4.92 -3.51 2.19
N GLY A 39 -4.66 -2.21 2.13
CA GLY A 39 -5.62 -1.19 1.72
C GLY A 39 -5.32 -0.71 0.31
N LYS A 40 -6.38 -0.49 -0.49
CA LYS A 40 -6.31 0.10 -1.83
C LYS A 40 -7.28 1.28 -1.96
N ARG A 41 -6.92 2.31 -2.72
CA ARG A 41 -7.80 3.45 -3.00
C ARG A 41 -7.39 4.20 -4.25
N TRP A 42 -8.36 4.89 -4.83
CA TRP A 42 -8.15 6.02 -5.73
C TRP A 42 -8.14 7.33 -4.91
N ASN A 43 -7.16 8.17 -5.19
CA ASN A 43 -6.94 9.46 -4.53
C ASN A 43 -7.96 10.53 -4.94
N ASP A 44 -8.82 10.23 -5.91
CA ASP A 44 -9.96 11.03 -6.37
C ASP A 44 -11.22 10.90 -5.50
N ASN A 45 -11.09 10.35 -4.28
CA ASN A 45 -12.14 10.14 -3.28
C ASN A 45 -12.95 8.84 -3.45
N PHE A 46 -12.32 7.76 -3.88
CA PHE A 46 -12.92 6.43 -3.91
C PHE A 46 -11.96 5.35 -3.34
N PRO A 47 -12.43 4.40 -2.51
CA PRO A 47 -13.77 4.32 -1.93
C PRO A 47 -14.00 5.42 -0.89
N ARG A 48 -15.28 5.68 -0.58
CA ARG A 48 -15.67 6.67 0.42
C ARG A 48 -16.76 6.15 1.35
N GLN A 49 -16.77 6.65 2.58
CA GLN A 49 -17.86 6.50 3.52
C GLN A 49 -18.45 7.89 3.79
N GLY A 50 -19.56 8.21 3.11
CA GLY A 50 -20.14 9.55 3.12
C GLY A 50 -19.20 10.57 2.45
N ALA A 51 -18.78 11.58 3.21
CA ALA A 51 -17.84 12.61 2.74
C ALA A 51 -16.36 12.23 2.96
N SER A 52 -16.08 11.16 3.70
CA SER A 52 -14.72 10.79 4.09
C SER A 52 -14.14 9.75 3.14
N PRO A 53 -12.97 9.99 2.51
CA PRO A 53 -12.26 8.95 1.78
C PRO A 53 -11.84 7.82 2.72
N THR A 54 -11.86 6.59 2.20
CA THR A 54 -11.47 5.39 2.95
C THR A 54 -10.59 4.49 2.09
N TRP A 55 -10.24 3.33 2.63
CA TRP A 55 -9.47 2.29 1.97
C TRP A 55 -10.35 1.07 1.74
N TYR A 56 -10.29 0.49 0.54
CA TYR A 56 -10.81 -0.83 0.25
C TYR A 56 -9.85 -1.87 0.82
N ILE A 57 -10.36 -2.80 1.62
CA ILE A 57 -9.55 -3.91 2.13
C ILE A 57 -9.46 -4.96 1.05
N GLU A 58 -8.25 -5.24 0.58
CA GLU A 58 -7.99 -6.24 -0.45
C GLU A 58 -8.26 -7.65 0.06
N TYR A 59 -8.80 -8.50 -0.80
CA TYR A 59 -9.05 -9.89 -0.46
C TYR A 59 -7.71 -10.63 -0.24
N PRO A 60 -7.54 -11.38 0.87
CA PRO A 60 -6.24 -11.95 1.26
C PRO A 60 -5.52 -12.74 0.17
N LEU A 61 -6.26 -13.43 -0.69
CA LEU A 61 -5.72 -14.22 -1.79
C LEU A 61 -4.87 -13.39 -2.77
N PHE A 62 -5.16 -12.09 -2.93
CA PHE A 62 -4.48 -11.22 -3.90
C PHE A 62 -3.36 -10.38 -3.29
N VAL A 63 -3.19 -10.41 -1.97
CA VAL A 63 -2.27 -9.54 -1.24
C VAL A 63 -0.82 -9.82 -1.63
N GLU A 64 -0.37 -11.08 -1.50
CA GLU A 64 1.00 -11.48 -1.80
C GLU A 64 1.37 -11.23 -3.27
N ALA A 65 0.48 -11.62 -4.20
CA ALA A 65 0.66 -11.39 -5.63
C ALA A 65 0.75 -9.89 -5.98
N THR A 66 -0.04 -9.04 -5.32
CA THR A 66 0.04 -7.58 -5.50
C THR A 66 1.40 -7.06 -5.03
N ILE A 67 1.87 -7.46 -3.85
CA ILE A 67 3.17 -7.02 -3.30
C ILE A 67 4.32 -7.43 -4.23
N ILE A 68 4.33 -8.68 -4.70
CA ILE A 68 5.34 -9.17 -5.64
C ILE A 68 5.34 -8.34 -6.92
N THR A 69 4.17 -8.00 -7.45
CA THR A 69 4.04 -7.18 -8.66
C THR A 69 4.60 -5.77 -8.45
N LEU A 70 4.33 -5.15 -7.30
CA LEU A 70 4.89 -3.83 -6.95
C LEU A 70 6.42 -3.88 -6.82
N ILE A 71 6.96 -4.92 -6.17
CA ILE A 71 8.42 -5.13 -6.07
C ILE A 71 9.03 -5.20 -7.47
N ASN A 72 8.48 -6.06 -8.35
CA ASN A 72 8.98 -6.21 -9.71
C ASN A 72 8.97 -4.89 -10.49
N GLY A 73 7.91 -4.08 -10.33
CA GLY A 73 7.81 -2.75 -10.94
C GLY A 73 8.94 -1.81 -10.50
N TYR A 74 9.15 -1.68 -9.18
CA TYR A 74 10.21 -0.81 -8.66
C TYR A 74 11.63 -1.34 -8.98
N GLU A 75 11.83 -2.65 -9.03
CA GLU A 75 13.13 -3.22 -9.41
C GLU A 75 13.47 -2.95 -10.89
N ILE A 76 12.46 -2.89 -11.75
CA ILE A 76 12.64 -2.44 -13.14
C ILE A 76 13.05 -0.96 -13.17
N GLU A 77 12.40 -0.09 -12.38
CA GLU A 77 12.80 1.32 -12.27
C GLU A 77 14.24 1.47 -11.74
N GLU A 78 14.63 0.69 -10.73
CA GLU A 78 15.98 0.72 -10.16
C GLU A 78 17.01 0.27 -11.18
N LYS A 79 16.75 -0.82 -11.89
CA LYS A 79 17.62 -1.33 -12.97
C LYS A 79 17.77 -0.34 -14.12
N ASN A 80 16.71 0.39 -14.45
CA ASN A 80 16.73 1.39 -15.51
C ASN A 80 17.32 2.74 -15.04
N GLY A 81 17.64 2.89 -13.75
CA GLY A 81 18.14 4.16 -13.19
C GLY A 81 17.08 5.26 -13.11
N THR A 82 15.79 4.91 -13.15
CA THR A 82 14.66 5.85 -13.12
C THR A 82 13.95 5.90 -11.78
N ILE A 83 14.34 5.04 -10.81
CA ILE A 83 13.70 5.00 -9.49
C ILE A 83 13.88 6.32 -8.74
N THR A 84 12.78 6.84 -8.19
CA THR A 84 12.82 8.03 -7.33
C THR A 84 13.17 7.63 -5.90
N PRO A 85 13.68 8.55 -5.05
CA PRO A 85 13.87 8.27 -3.63
C PRO A 85 12.59 7.82 -2.90
N GLU A 86 11.43 8.34 -3.32
CA GLU A 86 10.12 7.95 -2.77
C GLU A 86 9.76 6.51 -3.17
N ASN A 87 9.91 6.15 -4.44
CA ASN A 87 9.66 4.79 -4.93
C ASN A 87 10.63 3.78 -4.32
N LYS A 88 11.86 4.18 -4.03
CA LYS A 88 12.83 3.34 -3.32
C LYS A 88 12.37 3.03 -1.88
N ASN A 89 11.81 4.01 -1.18
CA ASN A 89 11.20 3.79 0.13
C ASN A 89 9.98 2.85 0.03
N TYR A 90 9.15 3.00 -1.00
CA TYR A 90 8.04 2.09 -1.25
C TYR A 90 8.48 0.65 -1.57
N LEU A 91 9.57 0.48 -2.33
CA LEU A 91 10.18 -0.83 -2.55
C LEU A 91 10.63 -1.49 -1.25
N ASP A 92 11.29 -0.76 -0.37
CA ASP A 92 11.70 -1.28 0.94
C ASP A 92 10.48 -1.65 1.81
N ASN A 93 9.42 -0.85 1.78
CA ASN A 93 8.16 -1.15 2.44
C ASN A 93 7.50 -2.44 1.89
N CYS A 94 7.48 -2.62 0.57
CA CYS A 94 6.97 -3.83 -0.06
C CYS A 94 7.77 -5.07 0.36
N ARG A 95 9.10 -4.98 0.39
CA ARG A 95 9.97 -6.07 0.83
C ARG A 95 9.73 -6.44 2.30
N ASN A 96 9.51 -5.44 3.17
CA ASN A 96 9.17 -5.68 4.56
C ASN A 96 7.78 -6.33 4.71
N ALA A 97 6.78 -5.87 3.96
CA ALA A 97 5.45 -6.47 3.94
C ALA A 97 5.47 -7.94 3.49
N LEU A 98 6.26 -8.25 2.46
CA LEU A 98 6.40 -9.64 1.97
C LEU A 98 7.01 -10.55 3.04
N LYS A 99 8.09 -10.11 3.70
CA LYS A 99 8.72 -10.88 4.79
C LYS A 99 7.75 -11.17 5.93
N GLU A 100 6.88 -10.22 6.29
CA GLU A 100 5.87 -10.43 7.32
C GLU A 100 4.84 -11.48 6.92
N ILE A 101 4.42 -11.50 5.65
CA ILE A 101 3.50 -12.52 5.12
C ILE A 101 4.16 -13.90 5.15
N GLU A 102 5.42 -14.00 4.73
CA GLU A 102 6.18 -15.25 4.74
C GLU A 102 6.40 -15.79 6.15
N ALA A 103 6.67 -14.92 7.13
CA ALA A 103 6.86 -15.31 8.53
C ALA A 103 5.57 -15.77 9.23
N ALA A 104 4.40 -15.49 8.65
CA ALA A 104 3.10 -15.88 9.20
C ALA A 104 2.56 -17.22 8.64
N LYS A 105 3.29 -17.85 7.70
CA LYS A 105 2.98 -19.17 7.12
C LYS A 105 3.55 -20.29 7.98
#